data_AF-A0AA35ZPW8-F1
#
_entry.id   AF-A0AA35ZPW8-F1
#
_cell.length_a   1.000
_cell.length_b   1.000
_cell.length_c   1.000
_cell.angle_alpha   90.00
_cell.angle_beta   90.00
_cell.angle_gamma   90.00
#
_symmetry.space_group_name_H-M   'P 1'
#
loop_
_entity.id
_entity.type
_entity.pdbx_description
1 polymer ?
#
loop_
_entity_poly.entity_id
_entity_poly.type
_entity_poly.pdbx_seq_one_letter_code
_entity_poly.pdbx_strand_id
1 'polypeptide(L)'
;MTSYEETREFMKRALVGEVENFQALMNVRAFTEVEECPTIVMRYLGGMKTLVEFESEADKTKFLMEGGHIWKPWFKTMYNWNPKENFNERLSSIMIFGIPQHAWCEEAMQRLGAT
;
A
#
# COMPACT_ATOMS: atom_id res chain seq x y z
N MET A 1 11.02 5.10 18.54
CA MET A 1 10.52 6.27 17.80
C MET A 1 11.55 6.60 16.75
N THR A 2 11.35 6.15 15.51
CA THR A 2 12.12 6.67 14.38
C THR A 2 11.79 8.15 14.20
N SER A 3 12.79 8.99 13.98
CA SER A 3 12.58 10.42 13.79
C SER A 3 11.82 10.68 12.47
N TYR A 4 11.16 11.83 12.36
CA TYR A 4 10.51 12.24 11.11
C TYR A 4 11.49 12.29 9.93
N GLU A 5 12.75 12.65 10.18
CA GLU A 5 13.81 12.68 9.19
C GLU A 5 14.25 11.29 8.74
N GLU A 6 14.37 10.33 9.67
CA GLU A 6 14.65 8.93 9.34
C GLU A 6 13.55 8.34 8.45
N THR A 7 12.30 8.70 8.72
CA THR A 7 11.16 8.27 7.89
C THR A 7 11.21 8.89 6.49
N ARG A 8 11.66 10.15 6.35
CA ARG A 8 11.80 10.80 5.03
C ARG A 8 12.94 10.19 4.20
N GLU A 9 14.07 9.92 4.82
CA GLU A 9 15.19 9.23 4.13
C GLU A 9 14.76 7.84 3.67
N PHE A 10 14.04 7.11 4.52
CA PHE A 10 13.46 5.82 4.17
C PHE A 10 12.54 5.92 2.94
N MET A 11 11.65 6.92 2.89
CA MET A 11 10.68 7.10 1.80
C MET A 11 11.30 7.47 0.45
N LYS A 12 12.58 7.91 0.39
CA LYS A 12 13.28 8.15 -0.89
C LYS A 12 13.40 6.88 -1.74
N ARG A 13 13.36 5.72 -1.08
CA ARG A 13 13.44 4.39 -1.68
C ARG A 13 12.06 3.77 -1.92
N ALA A 14 10.99 4.55 -1.86
CA ALA A 14 9.64 4.05 -2.03
C ALA A 14 8.92 4.68 -3.24
N LEU A 15 8.08 3.87 -3.88
CA LEU A 15 7.10 4.28 -4.87
C LEU A 15 5.69 4.09 -4.30
N VAL A 16 4.74 4.81 -4.88
CA VAL A 16 3.32 4.58 -4.70
C VAL A 16 2.80 3.96 -6.00
N GLY A 17 2.19 2.78 -5.88
CA GLY A 17 1.50 2.10 -6.96
C GLY A 17 -0.02 2.20 -6.78
N GLU A 18 -0.71 2.72 -7.79
CA GLU A 18 -2.17 2.59 -7.91
C GLU A 18 -2.47 1.26 -8.59
N VAL A 19 -3.10 0.35 -7.87
CA VAL A 19 -3.38 -1.01 -8.34
C VAL A 19 -4.48 -0.98 -9.40
N GLU A 20 -4.31 -1.79 -10.45
CA GLU A 20 -5.17 -1.78 -11.65
C GLU A 20 -6.65 -1.97 -11.34
N ASN A 21 -6.97 -2.92 -10.46
CA ASN A 21 -8.34 -3.21 -10.06
C ASN A 21 -8.38 -3.94 -8.70
N PHE A 22 -9.59 -4.08 -8.14
CA PHE A 22 -9.77 -4.67 -6.82
C PHE A 22 -9.25 -6.12 -6.72
N GLN A 23 -9.39 -6.91 -7.80
CA GLN A 23 -8.87 -8.27 -7.83
C GLN A 23 -7.33 -8.28 -7.76
N ALA A 24 -6.66 -7.38 -8.48
CA ALA A 24 -5.21 -7.21 -8.39
C ALA A 24 -4.80 -6.75 -6.98
N LEU A 25 -5.57 -5.88 -6.32
CA LEU A 25 -5.29 -5.42 -4.96
C LEU A 25 -5.35 -6.55 -3.93
N MET A 26 -6.36 -7.42 -4.04
CA MET A 26 -6.49 -8.61 -3.19
C MET A 26 -5.31 -9.57 -3.33
N ASN A 27 -4.66 -9.59 -4.50
CA ASN A 27 -3.54 -10.47 -4.81
C ASN A 27 -2.18 -9.77 -4.83
N VAL A 28 -2.11 -8.47 -4.51
CA VAL A 28 -0.90 -7.67 -4.68
C VAL A 28 0.26 -8.19 -3.83
N ARG A 29 -0.01 -8.93 -2.74
CA ARG A 29 1.03 -9.58 -1.92
C ARG A 29 1.79 -10.67 -2.68
N ALA A 30 1.17 -11.31 -3.67
CA ALA A 30 1.81 -12.32 -4.50
C ALA A 30 2.77 -11.72 -5.53
N PHE A 31 2.71 -10.41 -5.78
CA PHE A 31 3.53 -9.74 -6.80
C PHE A 31 5.03 -10.02 -6.63
N THR A 32 5.57 -9.98 -5.40
CA THR A 32 7.00 -10.24 -5.14
C THR A 32 7.43 -11.65 -5.49
N GLU A 33 6.52 -12.62 -5.32
CA GLU A 33 6.79 -14.03 -5.63
C GLU A 33 6.64 -14.30 -7.13
N VAL A 34 5.58 -13.77 -7.75
CA VAL A 34 5.27 -13.99 -9.17
C VAL A 34 6.28 -13.32 -10.09
N GLU A 35 6.71 -12.11 -9.74
CA GLU A 35 7.65 -11.32 -10.55
C GLU A 35 9.11 -11.52 -10.09
N GLU A 36 9.38 -12.50 -9.22
CA GLU A 36 10.72 -12.85 -8.72
C GLU A 36 11.49 -11.65 -8.15
N CYS A 37 10.78 -10.76 -7.43
CA CYS A 37 11.31 -9.54 -6.82
C CYS A 37 11.29 -9.62 -5.28
N PRO A 38 12.02 -10.55 -4.64
CA PRO A 38 11.90 -10.83 -3.20
C PRO A 38 12.40 -9.68 -2.29
N THR A 39 13.17 -8.75 -2.83
CA THR A 39 13.70 -7.59 -2.08
C THR A 39 12.70 -6.45 -1.98
N ILE A 40 11.59 -6.50 -2.73
CA ILE A 40 10.54 -5.49 -2.69
C ILE A 40 9.62 -5.77 -1.50
N VAL A 41 9.33 -4.73 -0.71
CA VAL A 41 8.34 -4.81 0.37
C VAL A 41 7.11 -3.99 0.01
N MET A 42 5.93 -4.60 0.10
CA MET A 42 4.66 -3.94 -0.20
C MET A 42 3.85 -3.66 1.06
N ARG A 43 3.29 -2.44 1.15
CA ARG A 43 2.42 -2.03 2.26
C ARG A 43 1.18 -1.34 1.74
N TYR A 44 0.01 -1.76 2.19
CA TYR A 44 -1.24 -1.11 1.81
C TYR A 44 -1.32 0.30 2.41
N LEU A 45 -1.66 1.30 1.58
CA LEU A 45 -1.74 2.70 2.01
C LEU A 45 -3.17 3.19 2.22
N GLY A 46 -4.17 2.58 1.57
CA GLY A 46 -5.54 3.08 1.53
C GLY A 46 -6.06 3.16 0.09
N GLY A 47 -7.38 3.13 -0.08
CA GLY A 47 -8.02 3.10 -1.39
C GLY A 47 -7.45 1.98 -2.27
N MET A 48 -7.05 2.32 -3.50
CA MET A 48 -6.39 1.41 -4.45
C MET A 48 -4.85 1.55 -4.43
N LYS A 49 -4.27 2.15 -3.39
CA LYS A 49 -2.86 2.51 -3.34
C LYS A 49 -2.03 1.59 -2.45
N THR A 50 -0.84 1.24 -2.91
CA THR A 50 0.14 0.42 -2.21
C THR A 50 1.50 1.10 -2.26
N LEU A 51 2.21 1.12 -1.14
CA LEU A 51 3.61 1.52 -1.05
C LEU A 51 4.48 0.36 -1.52
N VAL A 52 5.41 0.63 -2.42
CA VAL A 52 6.39 -0.32 -2.94
C VAL A 52 7.77 0.16 -2.50
N GLU A 53 8.36 -0.54 -1.55
CA GLU A 53 9.63 -0.20 -0.91
C GLU A 53 10.77 -1.03 -1.52
N PHE A 54 11.89 -0.37 -1.79
CA PHE A 54 13.08 -0.96 -2.39
C PHE A 54 14.28 -0.89 -1.43
N GLU A 55 15.25 -1.77 -1.64
CA GLU A 55 16.49 -1.79 -0.84
C GLU A 55 17.31 -0.51 -1.03
N SER A 56 17.38 0.01 -2.26
CA SER A 56 18.10 1.24 -2.59
C SER A 56 17.29 2.20 -3.47
N GLU A 57 17.67 3.47 -3.47
CA GLU A 57 17.06 4.49 -4.35
C GLU A 57 17.38 4.24 -5.83
N ALA A 58 18.53 3.63 -6.11
CA ALA A 58 18.92 3.22 -7.47
C ALA A 58 17.98 2.13 -7.99
N ASP A 59 17.68 1.11 -7.19
CA ASP A 59 16.77 0.02 -7.58
C ASP A 59 15.36 0.56 -7.82
N LYS A 60 14.86 1.41 -6.93
CA LYS A 60 13.59 2.12 -7.11
C LYS A 60 13.54 2.87 -8.45
N THR A 61 14.59 3.63 -8.74
CA THR A 61 14.65 4.46 -9.96
C THR A 61 14.70 3.60 -11.22
N LYS A 62 15.53 2.56 -11.21
CA LYS A 62 15.62 1.57 -12.29
C LYS A 62 14.30 0.86 -12.51
N PHE A 63 13.65 0.41 -11.44
CA PHE A 63 12.36 -0.26 -11.50
C PHE A 63 11.26 0.64 -12.10
N LEU A 64 11.23 1.91 -11.71
CA LEU A 64 10.26 2.87 -12.25
C LEU A 64 10.50 3.15 -13.76
N MET A 65 11.76 3.32 -14.18
CA MET A 65 12.09 3.71 -15.55
C MET A 65 12.12 2.53 -16.53
N GLU A 66 12.64 1.38 -16.13
CA GLU A 66 12.91 0.22 -16.99
C GLU A 66 11.98 -0.97 -16.68
N GLY A 67 11.49 -1.08 -15.44
CA GLY A 67 10.66 -2.19 -14.95
C GLY A 67 9.20 -2.14 -15.39
N GLY A 68 8.84 -1.28 -16.35
CA GLY A 68 7.45 -1.10 -16.80
C GLY A 68 6.75 -2.38 -17.23
N HIS A 69 7.48 -3.35 -17.79
CA HIS A 69 6.94 -4.65 -18.17
C HIS A 69 6.55 -5.52 -16.96
N ILE A 70 7.20 -5.32 -15.82
CA ILE A 70 6.97 -6.06 -14.57
C ILE A 70 5.77 -5.49 -13.81
N TRP A 71 5.73 -4.17 -13.62
CA TRP A 71 4.71 -3.57 -12.74
C TRP A 71 3.40 -3.19 -13.44
N LYS A 72 3.41 -2.87 -14.75
CA LYS A 72 2.18 -2.45 -15.46
C LYS A 72 1.04 -3.48 -15.47
N PRO A 73 1.28 -4.81 -15.45
CA PRO A 73 0.20 -5.78 -15.32
C PRO A 73 -0.57 -5.68 -13.99
N TRP A 74 0.06 -5.12 -12.96
CA TRP A 74 -0.47 -5.05 -11.59
C TRP A 74 -0.93 -3.65 -11.20
N PHE A 75 -0.23 -2.63 -11.71
CA PHE A 75 -0.43 -1.23 -11.34
C PHE A 75 -0.75 -0.39 -12.56
N LYS A 76 -1.84 0.38 -12.44
CA LYS A 76 -2.26 1.37 -13.42
C LYS A 76 -1.26 2.51 -13.53
N THR A 77 -0.81 3.00 -12.38
CA THR A 77 0.19 4.06 -12.27
C THR A 77 1.19 3.74 -11.17
N MET A 78 2.42 4.21 -11.35
CA MET A 78 3.46 4.11 -10.34
C MET A 78 4.29 5.40 -10.35
N TYR A 79 4.54 5.96 -9.16
CA TYR A 79 5.19 7.26 -9.03
C TYR A 79 5.95 7.39 -7.69
N ASN A 80 6.85 8.37 -7.59
CA ASN A 80 7.62 8.61 -6.36
C ASN A 80 6.69 9.06 -5.23
N TRP A 81 6.88 8.50 -4.03
CA TRP A 81 6.14 8.93 -2.85
C TRP A 81 6.38 10.43 -2.55
N ASN A 82 5.32 11.13 -2.13
CA ASN A 82 5.36 12.55 -1.79
C ASN A 82 4.85 12.79 -0.35
N PRO A 83 5.59 13.49 0.51
CA PRO A 83 5.18 13.77 1.90
C PRO A 83 3.91 14.61 2.03
N LYS A 84 3.44 15.25 0.95
CA LYS A 84 2.19 16.01 0.94
C LYS A 84 0.96 15.14 0.67
N GLU A 85 1.15 13.91 0.22
CA GLU A 85 0.04 12.99 0.00
C GLU A 85 -0.44 12.40 1.32
N ASN A 86 -1.76 12.25 1.43
CA ASN A 86 -2.40 11.66 2.59
C ASN A 86 -3.32 10.53 2.12
N PHE A 87 -3.02 9.30 2.53
CA PHE A 87 -3.68 8.10 2.04
C PHE A 87 -4.87 7.68 2.92
N ASN A 88 -5.85 8.57 3.08
CA ASN A 88 -7.00 8.33 3.96
C ASN A 88 -8.23 7.76 3.21
N GLU A 89 -8.00 7.19 2.03
CA GLU A 89 -9.05 6.65 1.17
C GLU A 89 -9.55 5.31 1.69
N ARG A 90 -10.88 5.11 1.73
CA ARG A 90 -11.51 3.84 2.09
C ARG A 90 -11.95 3.10 0.82
N LEU A 91 -11.80 1.78 0.81
CA LEU A 91 -12.32 0.93 -0.29
C LEU A 91 -13.84 0.78 -0.24
N SER A 92 -14.40 0.72 0.96
CA SER A 92 -15.85 0.61 1.17
C SER A 92 -16.24 1.09 2.57
N SER A 93 -17.53 1.38 2.73
CA SER A 93 -18.18 1.56 4.02
C SER A 93 -19.14 0.40 4.24
N ILE A 94 -19.01 -0.31 5.35
CA ILE A 94 -19.85 -1.46 5.69
C ILE A 94 -20.82 -1.04 6.79
N MET A 95 -22.11 -1.30 6.60
CA MET A 95 -23.11 -1.21 7.67
C MET A 95 -23.36 -2.61 8.23
N ILE A 96 -23.14 -2.79 9.52
CA ILE A 96 -23.32 -4.06 10.21
C ILE A 96 -24.56 -3.97 11.08
N PHE A 97 -25.55 -4.83 10.80
CA PHE A 97 -26.81 -4.89 11.56
C PHE A 97 -26.80 -6.06 12.54
N GLY A 98 -27.52 -5.92 13.66
CA GLY A 98 -27.69 -7.00 14.63
C GLY A 98 -26.48 -7.27 15.54
N ILE A 99 -25.57 -6.30 15.70
CA ILE A 99 -24.46 -6.42 16.66
C ILE A 99 -25.08 -6.57 18.08
N PRO A 100 -24.74 -7.64 18.83
CA PRO A 100 -25.21 -7.80 20.20
C PRO A 100 -24.84 -6.58 21.06
N GLN A 101 -25.76 -6.12 21.91
CA GLN A 101 -25.57 -4.91 22.73
C GLN A 101 -24.31 -4.98 23.61
N HIS A 102 -23.94 -6.17 24.09
CA HIS A 102 -22.73 -6.38 24.88
C HIS A 102 -21.42 -6.24 24.08
N ALA A 103 -21.49 -6.13 22.75
CA ALA A 103 -20.37 -5.92 21.85
C ALA A 103 -20.35 -4.49 21.24
N TRP A 104 -21.21 -3.58 21.72
CA TRP A 104 -21.18 -2.15 21.34
C TRP A 104 -20.08 -1.40 22.12
N CYS A 105 -18.83 -1.82 21.95
CA CYS A 105 -17.66 -1.12 22.48
C CYS A 105 -16.71 -0.73 21.34
N GLU A 106 -15.93 0.31 21.60
CA GLU A 106 -14.96 0.85 20.65
C GLU A 106 -13.91 -0.20 20.24
N GLU A 107 -13.47 -1.03 21.18
CA GLU A 107 -12.53 -2.13 20.92
C GLU A 107 -13.06 -3.14 19.89
N ALA A 108 -14.35 -3.48 19.96
CA ALA A 108 -14.98 -4.35 18.98
C ALA A 108 -15.12 -3.66 17.61
N MET A 109 -15.42 -2.36 17.59
CA MET A 109 -15.55 -1.58 16.35
C MET A 109 -14.20 -1.32 15.66
N GLN A 110 -13.12 -1.10 16.43
CA GLN A 110 -11.77 -0.94 15.90
C GLN A 110 -11.31 -2.19 15.14
N ARG A 111 -11.67 -3.38 15.61
CA ARG A 111 -11.39 -4.65 14.92
C ARG A 111 -12.13 -4.80 13.59
N LEU A 112 -13.23 -4.08 13.40
CA LEU A 112 -14.03 -4.07 12.17
C LEU A 112 -13.54 -3.04 11.14
N GLY A 113 -12.45 -2.32 11.44
CA GLY A 113 -11.89 -1.29 10.57
C GLY A 113 -12.48 0.10 10.80
N ALA A 114 -13.12 0.34 11.94
CA ALA A 114 -13.50 1.69 12.34
C ALA A 114 -12.23 2.44 12.79
N THR A 115 -11.84 3.43 11.99
CA THR A 115 -11.02 4.58 12.43
C THR A 115 -11.95 5.77 12.61
#